data_AF-A0A6L8EKQ5-F1
#
_entry.id   AF-A0A6L8EKQ5-F1
#
_cell.length_a   1.000
_cell.length_b   1.000
_cell.length_c   1.000
_cell.angle_alpha   90.00
_cell.angle_beta   90.00
_cell.angle_gamma   90.00
#
_symmetry.space_group_name_H-M   'P 1'
#
loop_
_entity.id
_entity.type
_entity.pdbx_description
1 polymer ?
#
loop_
_entity_poly.entity_id
_entity_poly.type
_entity_poly.pdbx_seq_one_letter_code
_entity_poly.pdbx_strand_id
1 'polypeptide(L)'
;MNLSFAGTPELAAVILGALIECPQHQIRHVYTQPDRPAGRGRKNRPSPVKQLAQRFAIPVKQPATAAELARDADLAGIDALIVVAYGLILPAQVLSRPRYGCINVHTSLLPRWRGAAPIQRAIQAGDSETGISIMLMDRGIDTGKILLQKVCAIGKADTALSLTERLASLGSACLIEALAGLADTSIDPADQADENATYAHKVTKQEAEIDWNAGADEIERTVRAFNPAPVAHTRLDGVKIRVWEARILDAGHRGNSQRLSRPFRCAAMNLRARAAKAVCGVADAGLTLDAALGQSLHGIERAADRGFIKELCFGTLRWFDQLEFLLACYLDRPLKQRDGDIRMLILVGLYQL
;
A
#
# COMPACT_ATOMS: atom_id res chain seq x y z
N MET A 1 17.06 1.84 -27.51
CA MET A 1 18.02 2.22 -26.46
C MET A 1 18.33 1.01 -25.59
N ASN A 2 19.61 0.81 -25.26
CA ASN A 2 20.08 -0.16 -24.28
C ASN A 2 20.00 0.49 -22.89
N LEU A 3 19.08 0.04 -22.06
CA LEU A 3 18.82 0.64 -20.76
C LEU A 3 19.25 -0.31 -19.64
N SER A 4 19.65 0.25 -18.50
CA SER A 4 19.61 -0.47 -17.23
C SER A 4 18.60 0.20 -16.32
N PHE A 5 18.02 -0.55 -15.39
CA PHE A 5 16.98 -0.05 -14.48
C PHE A 5 17.39 -0.27 -13.03
N ALA A 6 17.25 0.74 -12.18
CA ALA A 6 17.54 0.67 -10.76
C ALA A 6 16.30 1.07 -9.95
N GLY A 7 15.69 0.13 -9.24
CA GLY A 7 14.49 0.39 -8.46
C GLY A 7 14.12 -0.73 -7.52
N THR A 8 13.17 -0.50 -6.61
CA THR A 8 12.81 -1.48 -5.58
C THR A 8 11.31 -1.65 -5.33
N PRO A 9 10.52 -0.62 -5.04
CA PRO A 9 9.11 -0.79 -4.66
C PRO A 9 8.20 -1.08 -5.86
N GLU A 10 6.91 -1.33 -5.58
CA GLU A 10 5.87 -1.61 -6.58
C GLU A 10 5.79 -0.53 -7.68
N LEU A 11 5.84 0.75 -7.28
CA LEU A 11 5.93 1.89 -8.19
C LEU A 11 7.02 1.70 -9.27
N ALA A 12 8.21 1.25 -8.86
CA ALA A 12 9.31 1.02 -9.78
C ALA A 12 9.09 -0.22 -10.65
N ALA A 13 8.41 -1.25 -10.14
CA ALA A 13 8.07 -2.43 -10.93
C ALA A 13 7.07 -2.09 -12.05
N VAL A 14 6.05 -1.27 -11.78
CA VAL A 14 5.11 -0.78 -12.81
C VAL A 14 5.84 -0.04 -13.93
N ILE A 15 6.78 0.84 -13.58
CA ILE A 15 7.57 1.61 -14.56
C ILE A 15 8.52 0.70 -15.34
N LEU A 16 9.18 -0.26 -14.68
CA LEU A 16 10.00 -1.27 -15.36
C LEU A 16 9.16 -2.09 -16.36
N GLY A 17 7.95 -2.51 -15.98
CA GLY A 17 7.05 -3.26 -16.85
C GLY A 17 6.76 -2.52 -18.15
N ALA A 18 6.43 -1.23 -18.06
CA ALA A 18 6.18 -0.40 -19.24
C ALA A 18 7.41 -0.27 -20.16
N LEU A 19 8.62 -0.18 -19.59
CA LEU A 19 9.85 -0.17 -20.40
C LEU A 19 10.12 -1.51 -21.09
N ILE A 20 9.81 -2.64 -20.43
CA ILE A 20 9.96 -3.98 -21.00
C ILE A 20 9.01 -4.18 -22.18
N GLU A 21 7.79 -3.65 -22.09
CA GLU A 21 6.77 -3.73 -23.13
C GLU A 21 7.06 -2.79 -24.33
N CYS A 22 7.97 -1.83 -24.16
CA CYS A 22 8.33 -0.86 -25.19
C CYS A 22 9.39 -1.43 -26.15
N PRO A 23 9.07 -1.72 -27.42
CA PRO A 23 9.99 -2.40 -28.34
C PRO A 23 11.22 -1.56 -28.72
N GLN A 24 11.17 -0.24 -28.52
CA GLN A 24 12.29 0.68 -28.75
C GLN A 24 13.40 0.54 -27.69
N HIS A 25 13.18 -0.24 -26.62
CA HIS A 25 14.07 -0.32 -25.48
C HIS A 25 14.47 -1.78 -25.19
N GLN A 26 15.74 -1.98 -24.80
CA GLN A 26 16.24 -3.26 -24.33
C GLN A 26 16.77 -3.08 -22.91
N ILE A 27 16.14 -3.72 -21.93
CA ILE A 27 16.62 -3.72 -20.54
C ILE A 27 17.76 -4.75 -20.42
N ARG A 28 18.98 -4.27 -20.25
CA ARG A 28 20.19 -5.09 -20.13
C ARG A 28 20.33 -5.69 -18.73
N HIS A 29 20.13 -4.86 -17.71
CA HIS A 29 20.29 -5.25 -16.30
C HIS A 29 19.27 -4.54 -15.41
N VAL A 30 18.86 -5.21 -14.35
CA VAL A 30 18.01 -4.64 -13.29
C VAL A 30 18.76 -4.64 -11.97
N TYR A 31 18.90 -3.47 -11.37
CA TYR A 31 19.49 -3.24 -10.06
C TYR A 31 18.37 -3.02 -9.03
N THR A 32 18.45 -3.71 -7.90
CA THR A 32 17.46 -3.56 -6.82
C THR A 32 18.13 -3.77 -5.47
N GLN A 33 17.51 -3.31 -4.38
CA GLN A 33 18.05 -3.52 -3.04
C GLN A 33 18.18 -5.03 -2.75
N PRO A 34 19.18 -5.47 -1.95
CA PRO A 34 19.24 -6.84 -1.45
C PRO A 34 17.93 -7.27 -0.78
N ASP A 35 17.61 -8.56 -0.88
CA ASP A 35 16.40 -9.11 -0.27
C ASP A 35 16.46 -8.89 1.25
N ARG A 36 15.41 -8.29 1.82
CA ARG A 36 15.33 -8.02 3.26
C ARG A 36 14.19 -8.82 3.89
N PRO A 37 14.31 -9.19 5.19
CA PRO A 37 13.20 -9.76 5.94
C PRO A 37 11.99 -8.81 5.96
N ALA A 38 10.84 -9.28 5.49
CA ALA A 38 9.62 -8.47 5.42
C ALA A 38 8.37 -9.27 5.83
N GLY A 39 7.36 -8.56 6.38
CA GLY A 39 6.09 -9.15 6.79
C GLY A 39 6.16 -10.05 8.04
N ARG A 40 5.03 -10.69 8.37
CA ARG A 40 4.96 -11.67 9.48
C ARG A 40 5.80 -12.91 9.11
N GLY A 41 6.69 -13.32 10.02
CA GLY A 41 7.59 -14.46 9.84
C GLY A 41 8.98 -14.13 9.26
N ARG A 42 9.26 -12.85 8.93
CA ARG A 42 10.61 -12.33 8.58
C ARG A 42 11.38 -13.17 7.54
N LYS A 43 10.69 -13.83 6.61
CA LYS A 43 11.36 -14.49 5.48
C LYS A 43 11.89 -13.41 4.53
N ASN A 44 13.05 -13.66 3.93
CA ASN A 44 13.58 -12.83 2.85
C ASN A 44 12.57 -12.86 1.70
N ARG A 45 12.07 -11.68 1.32
CA ARG A 45 11.18 -11.54 0.17
C ARG A 45 11.90 -10.77 -0.92
N PRO A 46 11.90 -11.26 -2.17
CA PRO A 46 12.40 -10.50 -3.29
C PRO A 46 11.57 -9.23 -3.47
N SER A 47 12.21 -8.14 -3.88
CA SER A 47 11.51 -6.90 -4.19
C SER A 47 10.56 -7.07 -5.39
N PRO A 48 9.49 -6.26 -5.50
CA PRO A 48 8.63 -6.26 -6.70
C PRO A 48 9.41 -6.16 -8.01
N VAL A 49 10.41 -5.28 -8.07
CA VAL A 49 11.31 -5.14 -9.24
C VAL A 49 12.09 -6.42 -9.52
N LYS A 50 12.62 -7.10 -8.50
CA LYS A 50 13.32 -8.39 -8.68
C LYS A 50 12.39 -9.46 -9.26
N GLN A 51 11.20 -9.59 -8.69
CA GLN A 51 10.21 -10.58 -9.13
C GLN A 51 9.83 -10.38 -10.60
N LEU A 52 9.60 -9.12 -11.00
CA LEU A 52 9.28 -8.79 -12.38
C LEU A 52 10.46 -9.09 -13.33
N ALA A 53 11.66 -8.64 -13.00
CA ALA A 53 12.84 -8.88 -13.83
C ALA A 53 13.11 -10.39 -14.04
N GLN A 54 12.96 -11.19 -12.99
CA GLN A 54 13.11 -12.65 -13.07
C GLN A 54 12.06 -13.30 -13.98
N ARG A 55 10.81 -12.83 -13.95
CA ARG A 55 9.74 -13.32 -14.83
C ARG A 55 10.06 -13.11 -16.32
N PHE A 56 10.77 -12.04 -16.65
CA PHE A 56 11.21 -11.72 -18.01
C PHE A 56 12.65 -12.17 -18.31
N ALA A 57 13.26 -12.98 -17.42
CA ALA A 57 14.64 -13.45 -17.54
C ALA A 57 15.69 -12.35 -17.73
N ILE A 58 15.44 -11.15 -17.16
CA ILE A 58 16.38 -10.04 -17.18
C ILE A 58 17.40 -10.22 -16.03
N PRO A 59 18.71 -10.09 -16.28
CA PRO A 59 19.72 -10.22 -15.24
C PRO A 59 19.49 -9.24 -14.07
N VAL A 60 19.41 -9.78 -12.85
CA VAL A 60 19.21 -8.99 -11.62
C VAL A 60 20.52 -8.87 -10.84
N LYS A 61 20.80 -7.66 -10.38
CA LYS A 61 21.96 -7.32 -9.54
C LYS A 61 21.51 -6.63 -8.25
N GLN A 62 22.15 -6.97 -7.14
CA GLN A 62 21.77 -6.48 -5.81
C GLN A 62 22.98 -5.95 -5.04
N PRO A 63 23.67 -4.90 -5.52
CA PRO A 63 24.77 -4.31 -4.76
C PRO A 63 24.22 -3.78 -3.43
N ALA A 64 24.91 -4.08 -2.34
CA ALA A 64 24.55 -3.63 -1.01
C ALA A 64 24.95 -2.17 -0.77
N THR A 65 25.94 -1.68 -1.52
CA THR A 65 26.52 -0.34 -1.36
C THR A 65 26.70 0.39 -2.68
N ALA A 66 26.74 1.73 -2.63
CA ALA A 66 27.06 2.57 -3.77
C ALA A 66 28.44 2.27 -4.37
N ALA A 67 29.41 1.87 -3.54
CA ALA A 67 30.75 1.49 -3.96
C ALA A 67 30.78 0.19 -4.76
N GLU A 68 29.95 -0.79 -4.39
CA GLU A 68 29.77 -2.02 -5.18
C GLU A 68 29.15 -1.72 -6.54
N LEU A 69 28.09 -0.92 -6.58
CA LEU A 69 27.47 -0.48 -7.83
C LEU A 69 28.48 0.25 -8.73
N ALA A 70 29.32 1.12 -8.16
CA ALA A 70 30.34 1.83 -8.91
C ALA A 70 31.42 0.92 -9.51
N ARG A 71 31.64 -0.30 -9.00
CA ARG A 71 32.59 -1.24 -9.60
C ARG A 71 31.97 -2.13 -10.68
N ASP A 72 30.66 -2.02 -10.88
CA ASP A 72 29.96 -2.87 -11.84
C ASP A 72 30.29 -2.48 -13.29
N ALA A 73 30.91 -3.41 -14.02
CA ALA A 73 31.31 -3.23 -15.41
C ALA A 73 30.11 -3.17 -16.38
N ASP A 74 28.97 -3.73 -15.99
CA ASP A 74 27.77 -3.80 -16.85
C ASP A 74 27.00 -2.47 -16.94
N LEU A 75 27.47 -1.46 -16.21
CA LEU A 75 27.07 -0.06 -16.42
C LEU A 75 27.79 0.60 -17.60
N ALA A 76 28.76 -0.08 -18.23
CA ALA A 76 29.40 0.40 -19.46
C ALA A 76 28.53 0.08 -20.69
N GLY A 77 28.52 0.98 -21.67
CA GLY A 77 27.86 0.74 -22.97
C GLY A 77 26.33 0.80 -22.95
N ILE A 78 25.72 1.25 -21.85
CA ILE A 78 24.28 1.55 -21.78
C ILE A 78 24.01 3.00 -22.19
N ASP A 79 22.85 3.23 -22.79
CA ASP A 79 22.39 4.55 -23.19
C ASP A 79 21.96 5.38 -21.97
N ALA A 80 21.18 4.80 -21.06
CA ALA A 80 20.76 5.45 -19.82
C ALA A 80 20.59 4.45 -18.67
N LEU A 81 20.80 4.92 -17.44
CA LEU A 81 20.40 4.23 -16.22
C LEU A 81 19.11 4.86 -15.70
N ILE A 82 18.00 4.14 -15.78
CA ILE A 82 16.71 4.59 -15.24
C ILE A 82 16.69 4.30 -13.75
N VAL A 83 16.33 5.29 -12.94
CA VAL A 83 16.31 5.20 -11.48
C VAL A 83 14.91 5.51 -10.98
N VAL A 84 14.33 4.63 -10.16
CA VAL A 84 13.01 4.83 -9.57
C VAL A 84 13.00 4.27 -8.16
N ALA A 85 12.98 5.14 -7.15
CA ALA A 85 12.90 4.76 -5.73
C ALA A 85 13.89 3.64 -5.34
N TYR A 86 15.15 3.78 -5.76
CA TYR A 86 16.18 2.75 -5.59
C TYR A 86 16.79 2.69 -4.18
N GLY A 87 16.90 3.84 -3.51
CA GLY A 87 17.36 3.92 -2.12
C GLY A 87 18.87 3.89 -1.89
N LEU A 88 19.70 3.86 -2.95
CA LEU A 88 21.13 4.17 -2.87
C LEU A 88 21.40 5.54 -3.50
N ILE A 89 22.32 6.29 -2.90
CA ILE A 89 22.88 7.50 -3.50
C ILE A 89 23.88 7.07 -4.56
N LEU A 90 23.70 7.55 -5.80
CA LEU A 90 24.59 7.19 -6.90
C LEU A 90 25.88 8.02 -6.85
N PRO A 91 27.06 7.40 -6.84
CA PRO A 91 28.32 8.13 -6.85
C PRO A 91 28.58 8.72 -8.24
N ALA A 92 29.39 9.77 -8.31
CA ALA A 92 29.69 10.49 -9.55
C ALA A 92 30.16 9.58 -10.70
N GLN A 93 30.91 8.52 -10.38
CA GLN A 93 31.38 7.53 -11.35
C GLN A 93 30.25 6.74 -12.03
N VAL A 94 29.12 6.52 -11.33
CA VAL A 94 27.94 5.86 -11.91
C VAL A 94 27.15 6.87 -12.74
N LEU A 95 26.98 8.10 -12.22
CA LEU A 95 26.23 9.17 -12.88
C LEU A 95 26.74 9.47 -14.30
N SER A 96 28.06 9.43 -14.49
CA SER A 96 28.72 9.78 -15.76
C SER A 96 28.89 8.63 -16.75
N ARG A 97 28.48 7.40 -16.42
CA ARG A 97 28.73 6.23 -17.27
C ARG A 97 27.79 6.12 -18.47
N PRO A 98 26.46 6.23 -18.30
CA PRO A 98 25.55 6.10 -19.43
C PRO A 98 25.68 7.29 -20.37
N ARG A 99 25.47 7.08 -21.68
CA ARG A 99 25.54 8.13 -22.70
C ARG A 99 24.64 9.34 -22.40
N TYR A 100 23.41 9.09 -21.97
CA TYR A 100 22.42 10.10 -21.61
C TYR A 100 22.32 10.28 -20.08
N GLY A 101 23.29 9.76 -19.32
CA GLY A 101 23.33 9.85 -17.87
C GLY A 101 22.34 8.95 -17.14
N CYS A 102 22.16 9.25 -15.86
CA CYS A 102 21.18 8.59 -15.01
C CYS A 102 19.90 9.42 -14.97
N ILE A 103 18.74 8.81 -15.19
CA ILE A 103 17.44 9.48 -15.28
C ILE A 103 16.57 9.00 -14.13
N ASN A 104 16.11 9.91 -13.28
CA ASN A 104 15.20 9.60 -12.18
C ASN A 104 13.75 9.89 -12.55
N VAL A 105 12.83 9.00 -12.17
CA VAL A 105 11.38 9.26 -12.17
C VAL A 105 10.98 9.70 -10.77
N HIS A 106 10.82 11.01 -10.58
CA HIS A 106 10.50 11.60 -9.30
C HIS A 106 9.00 11.87 -9.17
N THR A 107 8.39 11.50 -8.04
CA THR A 107 6.93 11.56 -7.82
C THR A 107 6.45 12.88 -7.21
N SER A 108 6.97 13.98 -7.74
CA SER A 108 6.47 15.34 -7.51
C SER A 108 6.78 16.27 -8.68
N LEU A 109 6.25 17.49 -8.60
CA LEU A 109 6.61 18.61 -9.49
C LEU A 109 7.83 19.34 -8.92
N LEU A 110 9.02 18.91 -9.32
CA LEU A 110 10.27 19.58 -8.94
C LEU A 110 10.27 21.06 -9.38
N PRO A 111 10.87 21.97 -8.59
CA PRO A 111 11.74 21.72 -7.45
C PRO A 111 11.03 21.46 -6.11
N ARG A 112 9.69 21.48 -6.08
CA ARG A 112 8.93 21.14 -4.88
C ARG A 112 9.09 19.66 -4.55
N TRP A 113 9.27 19.34 -3.28
CA TRP A 113 9.37 17.98 -2.73
C TRP A 113 10.56 17.14 -3.22
N ARG A 114 11.76 17.72 -3.27
CA ARG A 114 13.02 16.97 -3.37
C ARG A 114 13.15 15.97 -2.21
N GLY A 115 13.61 14.75 -2.45
CA GLY A 115 13.92 13.78 -1.41
C GLY A 115 13.01 12.55 -1.36
N ALA A 116 12.83 12.01 -0.16
CA ALA A 116 12.52 10.58 0.02
C ALA A 116 11.02 10.22 0.07
N ALA A 117 10.13 11.16 0.36
CA ALA A 117 8.70 10.88 0.55
C ALA A 117 7.74 11.91 -0.10
N PRO A 118 7.95 12.31 -1.36
CA PRO A 118 7.19 13.40 -1.99
C PRO A 118 5.67 13.18 -1.97
N ILE A 119 5.19 11.97 -2.23
CA ILE A 119 3.76 11.63 -2.27
C ILE A 119 3.10 11.90 -0.92
N GLN A 120 3.68 11.37 0.16
CA GLN A 120 3.12 11.54 1.50
C GLN A 120 3.13 13.02 1.91
N ARG A 121 4.24 13.73 1.63
CA ARG A 121 4.40 15.12 2.04
C ARG A 121 3.46 16.07 1.29
N ALA A 122 3.23 15.84 -0.01
CA ALA A 122 2.24 16.59 -0.77
C ALA A 122 0.83 16.44 -0.17
N ILE A 123 0.42 15.21 0.17
CA ILE A 123 -0.89 14.98 0.83
C ILE A 123 -0.93 15.65 2.20
N GLN A 124 0.10 15.51 3.04
CA GLN A 124 0.12 16.12 4.38
C GLN A 124 0.03 17.64 4.34
N ALA A 125 0.76 18.28 3.42
CA ALA A 125 0.78 19.72 3.25
C ALA A 125 -0.55 20.27 2.70
N GLY A 126 -1.42 19.41 2.17
CA GLY A 126 -2.69 19.81 1.59
C GLY A 126 -2.56 20.37 0.18
N ASP A 127 -1.52 19.94 -0.56
CA ASP A 127 -1.37 20.31 -1.96
C ASP A 127 -2.59 19.82 -2.76
N SER A 128 -3.12 20.66 -3.65
CA SER A 128 -4.21 20.27 -4.57
C SER A 128 -3.72 19.49 -5.77
N GLU A 129 -2.41 19.52 -6.03
CA GLU A 129 -1.76 18.88 -7.16
C GLU A 129 -0.35 18.42 -6.80
N THR A 130 0.10 17.40 -7.51
CA THR A 130 1.47 16.89 -7.54
C THR A 130 1.77 16.49 -8.98
N GLY A 131 2.72 15.60 -9.22
CA GLY A 131 3.00 15.13 -10.56
C GLY A 131 4.18 14.19 -10.65
N ILE A 132 4.64 14.01 -11.87
CA ILE A 132 5.89 13.33 -12.19
C ILE A 132 6.87 14.36 -12.75
N SER A 133 8.12 14.28 -12.30
CA SER A 133 9.26 14.90 -12.96
C SER A 133 10.21 13.80 -13.44
N ILE A 134 10.46 13.76 -14.74
CA ILE A 134 11.57 13.00 -15.31
C ILE A 134 12.78 13.92 -15.30
N MET A 135 13.84 13.56 -14.62
CA MET A 135 15.00 14.42 -14.43
C MET A 135 16.32 13.68 -14.66
N LEU A 136 17.33 14.40 -15.14
CA LEU A 136 18.71 13.95 -15.09
C LEU A 136 19.20 14.02 -13.64
N MET A 137 19.86 12.98 -13.18
CA MET A 137 20.49 12.97 -11.87
C MET A 137 21.85 13.66 -11.91
N ASP A 138 22.14 14.43 -10.88
CA ASP A 138 23.44 15.05 -10.62
C ASP A 138 23.97 14.61 -9.24
N ARG A 139 24.94 15.34 -8.69
CA ARG A 139 25.51 15.03 -7.37
C ARG A 139 24.61 15.42 -6.20
N GLY A 140 23.62 16.27 -6.42
CA GLY A 140 22.68 16.70 -5.39
C GLY A 140 21.56 15.69 -5.20
N ILE A 141 20.63 16.03 -4.31
CA ILE A 141 19.43 15.22 -4.04
C ILE A 141 18.28 15.85 -4.82
N ASP A 142 17.92 15.21 -5.93
CA ASP A 142 16.83 15.61 -6.82
C ASP A 142 16.99 17.06 -7.37
N THR A 143 18.23 17.51 -7.59
CA THR A 143 18.54 18.88 -8.07
C THR A 143 18.80 18.98 -9.57
N GLY A 144 19.07 17.86 -10.24
CA GLY A 144 19.45 17.87 -11.65
C GLY A 144 18.32 18.30 -12.60
N LYS A 145 18.69 18.55 -13.86
CA LYS A 145 17.82 19.16 -14.87
C LYS A 145 16.56 18.34 -15.14
N ILE A 146 15.44 19.03 -15.30
CA ILE A 146 14.14 18.45 -15.65
C ILE A 146 14.09 18.20 -17.15
N LEU A 147 13.70 17.00 -17.55
CA LEU A 147 13.45 16.60 -18.94
C LEU A 147 11.98 16.78 -19.31
N LEU A 148 11.09 16.36 -18.42
CA LEU A 148 9.65 16.40 -18.65
C LEU A 148 8.91 16.45 -17.31
N GLN A 149 7.80 17.18 -17.25
CA GLN A 149 6.89 17.18 -16.11
C GLN A 149 5.45 16.99 -16.55
N LYS A 150 4.67 16.26 -15.75
CA LYS A 150 3.21 16.19 -15.88
C LYS A 150 2.53 16.33 -14.53
N VAL A 151 1.51 17.18 -14.50
CA VAL A 151 0.68 17.47 -13.34
C VAL A 151 -0.32 16.34 -13.10
N CYS A 152 -0.62 16.09 -11.83
CA CYS A 152 -1.61 15.14 -11.35
C CYS A 152 -2.36 15.76 -10.17
N ALA A 153 -3.68 15.93 -10.29
CA ALA A 153 -4.50 16.43 -9.19
C ALA A 153 -4.45 15.48 -7.98
N ILE A 154 -4.57 16.03 -6.77
CA ILE A 154 -4.77 15.27 -5.53
C ILE A 154 -6.23 15.43 -5.12
N GLY A 155 -6.99 14.36 -5.24
CA GLY A 155 -8.39 14.31 -4.82
C GLY A 155 -8.54 14.30 -3.30
N LYS A 156 -9.68 14.78 -2.79
CA LYS A 156 -9.96 14.82 -1.35
C LYS A 156 -9.94 13.45 -0.67
N ALA A 157 -10.25 12.39 -1.41
CA ALA A 157 -10.24 11.01 -0.93
C ALA A 157 -8.93 10.27 -1.25
N ASP A 158 -7.97 10.91 -1.93
CA ASP A 158 -6.72 10.23 -2.28
C ASP A 158 -5.92 9.88 -1.02
N THR A 159 -5.43 8.66 -1.02
CA THR A 159 -4.44 8.16 -0.05
C THR A 159 -3.07 8.11 -0.71
N ALA A 160 -2.02 7.92 0.08
CA ALA A 160 -0.70 7.72 -0.52
C ALA A 160 -0.67 6.47 -1.42
N LEU A 161 -1.47 5.43 -1.14
CA LEU A 161 -1.60 4.27 -2.03
C LEU A 161 -2.20 4.65 -3.39
N SER A 162 -3.40 5.22 -3.40
CA SER A 162 -4.11 5.55 -4.65
C SER A 162 -3.33 6.56 -5.49
N LEU A 163 -2.69 7.54 -4.84
CA LEU A 163 -1.84 8.51 -5.52
C LEU A 163 -0.57 7.86 -6.09
N THR A 164 0.04 6.90 -5.37
CA THR A 164 1.20 6.15 -5.87
C THR A 164 0.85 5.34 -7.12
N GLU A 165 -0.29 4.65 -7.13
CA GLU A 165 -0.74 3.86 -8.29
C GLU A 165 -0.96 4.75 -9.51
N ARG A 166 -1.65 5.89 -9.33
CA ARG A 166 -1.89 6.86 -10.41
C ARG A 166 -0.59 7.48 -10.94
N LEU A 167 0.33 7.84 -10.04
CA LEU A 167 1.64 8.37 -10.41
C LEU A 167 2.54 7.32 -11.06
N ALA A 168 2.40 6.03 -10.73
CA ALA A 168 3.12 4.95 -11.39
C ALA A 168 2.78 4.88 -12.89
N SER A 169 1.48 4.86 -13.21
CA SER A 169 1.02 4.85 -14.60
C SER A 169 1.42 6.13 -15.35
N LEU A 170 1.28 7.30 -14.71
CA LEU A 170 1.71 8.57 -15.30
C LEU A 170 3.23 8.58 -15.53
N GLY A 171 4.00 8.07 -14.58
CA GLY A 171 5.46 8.00 -14.61
C GLY A 171 5.98 7.11 -15.73
N SER A 172 5.33 5.97 -15.96
CA SER A 172 5.62 5.09 -17.10
C SER A 172 5.48 5.82 -18.44
N ALA A 173 4.35 6.51 -18.65
CA ALA A 173 4.10 7.24 -19.88
C ALA A 173 5.08 8.41 -20.07
N CYS A 174 5.32 9.19 -19.01
CA CYS A 174 6.26 10.32 -19.04
C CYS A 174 7.69 9.87 -19.33
N LEU A 175 8.11 8.74 -18.75
CA LEU A 175 9.47 8.24 -18.95
C LEU A 175 9.70 7.83 -20.41
N ILE A 176 8.76 7.10 -21.02
CA ILE A 176 8.87 6.68 -22.43
C ILE A 176 8.92 7.90 -23.34
N GLU A 177 8.07 8.90 -23.09
CA GLU A 177 8.08 10.18 -23.82
C GLU A 177 9.42 10.91 -23.68
N ALA A 178 9.95 11.02 -22.46
CA ALA A 178 11.23 11.66 -22.21
C ALA A 178 12.41 10.92 -22.88
N LEU A 179 12.41 9.58 -22.90
CA LEU A 179 13.44 8.79 -23.57
C LEU A 179 13.39 8.93 -25.08
N ALA A 180 12.19 9.00 -25.67
CA ALA A 180 12.02 9.30 -27.10
C ALA A 180 12.59 10.68 -27.44
N GLY A 181 12.22 11.70 -26.65
CA GLY A 181 12.70 13.07 -26.84
C GLY A 181 14.21 13.26 -26.64
N LEU A 182 14.82 12.45 -25.77
CA LEU A 182 16.28 12.39 -25.64
C LEU A 182 16.94 11.72 -26.86
N ALA A 183 16.32 10.68 -27.41
CA ALA A 183 16.87 9.92 -28.53
C ALA A 183 16.83 10.72 -29.85
N ASP A 184 15.79 11.52 -30.07
CA ASP A 184 15.61 12.37 -31.25
C ASP A 184 16.04 13.82 -31.04
N THR A 185 16.56 14.16 -29.86
CA THR A 185 17.04 15.50 -29.47
C THR A 185 15.96 16.59 -29.48
N SER A 186 14.68 16.22 -29.36
CA SER A 186 13.57 17.18 -29.26
C SER A 186 13.32 17.74 -27.86
N ILE A 187 13.90 17.14 -26.81
CA ILE A 187 13.82 17.64 -25.43
C ILE A 187 15.11 18.35 -25.04
N ASP A 188 14.98 19.59 -24.56
CA ASP A 188 16.06 20.35 -23.93
C ASP A 188 15.92 20.31 -22.40
N PRO A 189 16.90 19.76 -21.65
CA PRO A 189 16.83 19.69 -20.20
C PRO A 189 16.86 21.08 -19.53
N ALA A 190 15.84 21.39 -18.74
CA ALA A 190 15.70 22.68 -18.05
C ALA A 190 16.30 22.65 -16.63
N ASP A 191 16.98 23.73 -16.23
CA ASP A 191 17.46 23.89 -14.85
C ASP A 191 16.29 24.13 -13.89
N GLN A 192 16.44 23.65 -12.66
CA GLN A 192 15.46 23.89 -11.60
C GLN A 192 15.66 25.27 -10.96
N ALA A 193 14.56 25.96 -10.63
CA ALA A 193 14.61 27.21 -9.86
C ALA A 193 14.79 26.92 -8.36
N ASP A 194 16.03 26.90 -7.87
CA ASP A 194 16.36 26.49 -6.49
C ASP A 194 15.65 27.29 -5.39
N GLU A 195 15.30 28.56 -5.65
CA GLU A 195 14.53 29.41 -4.73
C GLU A 195 13.14 28.85 -4.40
N ASN A 196 12.58 27.99 -5.25
CA ASN A 196 11.27 27.36 -5.06
C ASN A 196 11.36 25.93 -4.50
N ALA A 197 12.57 25.46 -4.14
CA ALA A 197 12.78 24.11 -3.68
C ALA A 197 12.20 23.84 -2.28
N THR A 198 11.52 22.71 -2.12
CA THR A 198 11.11 22.19 -0.81
C THR A 198 11.56 20.75 -0.65
N TYR A 199 11.67 20.27 0.59
CA TYR A 199 12.23 18.95 0.88
C TYR A 199 11.20 18.00 1.52
N ALA A 200 11.01 16.86 0.88
CA ALA A 200 10.17 15.77 1.34
C ALA A 200 11.00 14.78 2.17
N HIS A 201 11.22 15.11 3.45
CA HIS A 201 11.93 14.22 4.37
C HIS A 201 11.21 12.87 4.51
N LYS A 202 12.00 11.81 4.70
CA LYS A 202 11.49 10.45 4.90
C LYS A 202 10.51 10.40 6.07
N VAL A 203 9.36 9.77 5.85
CA VAL A 203 8.35 9.54 6.91
C VAL A 203 8.87 8.53 7.93
N THR A 204 8.78 8.88 9.21
CA THR A 204 9.11 7.97 10.32
C THR A 204 7.86 7.33 10.91
N LYS A 205 8.03 6.26 11.70
CA LYS A 205 6.92 5.62 12.43
C LYS A 205 6.37 6.49 13.56
N GLN A 206 7.17 7.41 14.09
CA GLN A 206 6.78 8.31 15.18
C GLN A 206 5.84 9.39 14.68
N GLU A 207 6.11 9.96 13.51
CA GLU A 207 5.21 10.92 12.86
C GLU A 207 3.82 10.36 12.60
N ALA A 208 3.67 9.04 12.54
CA ALA A 208 2.39 8.38 12.36
C ALA A 208 1.52 8.39 13.63
N GLU A 209 2.02 8.83 14.77
CA GLU A 209 1.20 9.02 15.97
C GLU A 209 0.36 10.29 15.80
N ILE A 210 -0.96 10.16 15.97
CA ILE A 210 -1.89 11.27 15.78
C ILE A 210 -1.70 12.26 16.92
N ASP A 211 -1.33 13.50 16.59
CA ASP A 211 -1.42 14.63 17.50
C ASP A 211 -2.86 15.16 17.51
N TRP A 212 -3.58 14.88 18.59
CA TRP A 212 -4.95 15.35 18.77
C TRP A 212 -5.06 16.85 19.06
N ASN A 213 -3.94 17.56 19.23
CA ASN A 213 -3.92 19.02 19.34
C ASN A 213 -3.86 19.70 17.96
N ALA A 214 -3.60 18.96 16.88
CA ALA A 214 -3.60 19.48 15.53
C ALA A 214 -5.03 19.75 15.02
N GLY A 215 -5.14 20.53 13.94
CA GLY A 215 -6.43 20.79 13.28
C GLY A 215 -7.04 19.52 12.66
N ALA A 216 -8.37 19.45 12.59
CA ALA A 216 -9.08 18.29 12.02
C ALA A 216 -8.64 17.99 10.57
N ASP A 217 -8.42 19.04 9.76
CA ASP A 217 -7.90 18.91 8.39
C ASP A 217 -6.51 18.30 8.34
N GLU A 218 -5.63 18.65 9.27
CA GLU A 218 -4.26 18.14 9.32
C GLU A 218 -4.22 16.68 9.76
N ILE A 219 -5.03 16.33 10.76
CA ILE A 219 -5.19 14.94 11.21
C ILE A 219 -5.73 14.08 10.06
N GLU A 220 -6.76 14.55 9.37
CA GLU A 220 -7.39 13.82 8.26
C GLU A 220 -6.42 13.62 7.09
N ARG A 221 -5.66 14.66 6.70
CA ARG A 221 -4.59 14.55 5.70
C ARG A 221 -3.50 13.57 6.13
N THR A 222 -3.10 13.58 7.40
CA THR A 222 -2.10 12.66 7.95
C THR A 222 -2.56 11.21 7.87
N VAL A 223 -3.83 10.94 8.18
CA VAL A 223 -4.41 9.60 8.07
C VAL A 223 -4.31 9.07 6.63
N ARG A 224 -4.71 9.88 5.64
CA ARG A 224 -4.63 9.49 4.22
C ARG A 224 -3.21 9.43 3.68
N ALA A 225 -2.34 10.36 4.07
CA ALA A 225 -0.94 10.40 3.64
C ALA A 225 -0.14 9.19 4.12
N PHE A 226 -0.50 8.61 5.27
CA PHE A 226 0.19 7.43 5.82
C PHE A 226 -0.54 6.12 5.54
N ASN A 227 -1.59 6.13 4.71
CA ASN A 227 -2.26 4.93 4.24
C ASN A 227 -1.60 4.47 2.91
N PRO A 228 -0.93 3.29 2.88
CA PRO A 228 -1.10 2.14 3.79
C PRO A 228 0.09 1.92 4.74
N ALA A 229 1.12 2.77 4.69
CA ALA A 229 2.27 2.71 5.56
C ALA A 229 2.79 4.12 5.86
N PRO A 230 3.16 4.43 7.13
CA PRO A 230 3.18 3.56 8.31
C PRO A 230 1.81 3.31 9.00
N VAL A 231 0.72 3.86 8.47
CA VAL A 231 -0.62 3.96 9.07
C VAL A 231 -0.65 4.85 10.31
N ALA A 232 -1.50 5.87 10.28
CA ALA A 232 -1.73 6.73 11.43
C ALA A 232 -2.23 5.91 12.63
N HIS A 233 -1.85 6.29 13.84
CA HIS A 233 -2.22 5.55 15.04
C HIS A 233 -2.34 6.43 16.27
N THR A 234 -3.10 5.95 17.25
CA THR A 234 -3.28 6.59 18.56
C THR A 234 -3.27 5.51 19.66
N ARG A 235 -3.43 5.91 20.91
CA ARG A 235 -3.62 5.01 22.05
C ARG A 235 -4.97 5.28 22.73
N LEU A 236 -5.63 4.20 23.13
CA LEU A 236 -6.81 4.23 24.00
C LEU A 236 -6.60 3.17 25.09
N ASP A 237 -6.63 3.57 26.36
CA ASP A 237 -6.37 2.69 27.52
C ASP A 237 -5.10 1.84 27.37
N GLY A 238 -4.02 2.47 26.86
CA GLY A 238 -2.73 1.83 26.60
C GLY A 238 -2.68 0.97 25.33
N VAL A 239 -3.80 0.67 24.69
CA VAL A 239 -3.90 -0.13 23.46
C VAL A 239 -3.65 0.75 22.24
N LYS A 240 -2.72 0.34 21.37
CA LYS A 240 -2.45 1.02 20.10
C LYS A 240 -3.56 0.74 19.08
N ILE A 241 -4.24 1.79 18.64
CA ILE A 241 -5.28 1.76 17.60
C ILE A 241 -4.70 2.33 16.31
N ARG A 242 -4.87 1.63 15.19
CA ARG A 242 -4.53 2.16 13.86
C ARG A 242 -5.76 2.80 13.24
N VAL A 243 -5.59 3.96 12.64
CA VAL A 243 -6.63 4.73 11.97
C VAL A 243 -6.34 4.70 10.47
N TRP A 244 -7.22 4.05 9.73
CA TRP A 244 -7.06 3.84 8.27
C TRP A 244 -7.77 4.90 7.44
N GLU A 245 -8.83 5.46 8.00
CA GLU A 245 -9.69 6.45 7.36
C GLU A 245 -10.20 7.41 8.44
N ALA A 246 -10.33 8.68 8.05
CA ALA A 246 -10.92 9.73 8.86
C ALA A 246 -11.73 10.64 7.93
N ARG A 247 -12.76 11.26 8.47
CA ARG A 247 -13.58 12.24 7.75
C ARG A 247 -13.86 13.42 8.66
N ILE A 248 -13.73 14.62 8.12
CA ILE A 248 -14.05 15.87 8.81
C ILE A 248 -15.57 15.99 8.88
N LEU A 249 -16.09 16.37 10.05
CA LEU A 249 -17.50 16.68 10.26
C LEU A 249 -17.65 18.20 10.31
N ASP A 250 -18.70 18.73 9.67
CA ASP A 250 -19.02 20.15 9.75
C ASP A 250 -19.31 20.55 11.20
N ALA A 251 -18.91 21.75 11.61
CA ALA A 251 -19.13 22.26 12.96
C ALA A 251 -20.63 22.35 13.36
N GLY A 252 -21.54 22.35 12.36
CA GLY A 252 -23.00 22.25 12.57
C GLY A 252 -23.50 20.83 12.85
N HIS A 253 -22.69 19.82 12.54
CA HIS A 253 -22.87 18.46 13.02
C HIS A 253 -22.36 18.40 14.47
N ARG A 254 -23.14 18.95 15.39
CA ARG A 254 -23.21 18.37 16.74
C ARG A 254 -23.78 16.96 16.55
N GLY A 255 -22.95 16.06 16.01
CA GLY A 255 -23.23 14.63 16.07
C GLY A 255 -23.53 14.40 17.53
N ASN A 256 -24.76 13.98 17.83
CA ASN A 256 -25.31 13.90 19.18
C ASN A 256 -24.20 13.37 20.08
N SER A 257 -23.49 14.26 20.79
CA SER A 257 -22.56 13.90 21.83
C SER A 257 -23.40 13.59 23.06
N GLN A 258 -24.48 12.83 22.87
CA GLN A 258 -24.69 11.73 23.77
C GLN A 258 -23.35 11.01 23.73
N ARG A 259 -22.60 11.10 24.84
CA ARG A 259 -21.77 9.96 25.23
C ARG A 259 -22.56 8.74 24.77
N LEU A 260 -21.93 7.82 24.06
CA LEU A 260 -22.42 6.45 24.11
C LEU A 260 -22.23 5.99 25.57
N SER A 261 -23.01 6.56 26.48
CA SER A 261 -23.52 5.99 27.71
C SER A 261 -24.72 5.11 27.36
N ARG A 262 -24.75 4.55 26.14
CA ARG A 262 -24.91 3.12 26.11
C ARG A 262 -23.59 2.58 26.68
N PRO A 263 -23.53 2.15 27.95
CA PRO A 263 -22.59 1.09 28.27
C PRO A 263 -22.70 0.10 27.11
N PHE A 264 -21.60 -0.50 26.68
CA PHE A 264 -21.70 -1.76 25.95
C PHE A 264 -22.61 -2.64 26.81
N ARG A 265 -23.93 -2.61 26.55
CA ARG A 265 -24.88 -3.55 27.10
C ARG A 265 -24.56 -4.77 26.27
N CYS A 266 -23.55 -5.48 26.73
CA CYS A 266 -23.26 -6.87 26.46
C CYS A 266 -24.46 -7.79 26.85
N ALA A 267 -25.67 -7.23 27.01
CA ALA A 267 -26.89 -7.89 27.45
C ALA A 267 -27.84 -8.24 26.29
N ALA A 268 -27.50 -7.86 25.05
CA ALA A 268 -28.09 -8.46 23.86
C ALA A 268 -26.96 -8.94 22.94
N MET A 269 -26.27 -10.01 23.35
CA MET A 269 -25.41 -10.78 22.44
C MET A 269 -26.16 -11.01 21.13
N ASN A 270 -25.53 -10.68 20.02
CA ASN A 270 -26.07 -10.88 18.67
C ASN A 270 -26.61 -12.31 18.53
N LEU A 271 -27.92 -12.47 18.24
CA LEU A 271 -28.59 -13.77 18.16
C LEU A 271 -27.88 -14.72 17.19
N ARG A 272 -27.30 -14.16 16.11
CA ARG A 272 -26.49 -14.91 15.14
C ARG A 272 -25.18 -15.43 15.74
N ALA A 273 -24.55 -14.65 16.62
CA ALA A 273 -23.35 -15.10 17.33
C ALA A 273 -23.66 -16.21 18.35
N ARG A 274 -24.85 -16.18 18.95
CA ARG A 274 -25.34 -17.29 19.79
C ARG A 274 -25.63 -18.54 18.96
N ALA A 275 -26.25 -18.38 17.78
CA ALA A 275 -26.45 -19.49 16.86
C ALA A 275 -25.11 -20.09 16.40
N ALA A 276 -24.16 -19.25 15.95
CA ALA A 276 -22.84 -19.69 15.53
C ALA A 276 -22.07 -20.44 16.62
N LYS A 277 -22.16 -20.01 17.89
CA LYS A 277 -21.57 -20.75 19.02
C LYS A 277 -22.21 -22.11 19.24
N ALA A 278 -23.53 -22.22 19.12
CA ALA A 278 -24.20 -23.52 19.21
C ALA A 278 -23.76 -24.44 18.05
N VAL A 279 -23.72 -23.93 16.82
CA VAL A 279 -23.25 -24.69 15.65
C VAL A 279 -21.80 -25.13 15.84
N CYS A 280 -20.92 -24.24 16.32
CA CYS A 280 -19.53 -24.55 16.70
C CYS A 280 -19.45 -25.70 17.71
N GLY A 281 -20.28 -25.63 18.76
CA GLY A 281 -20.35 -26.66 19.79
C GLY A 281 -20.73 -28.04 19.24
N VAL A 282 -21.64 -28.09 18.25
CA VAL A 282 -22.04 -29.35 17.61
C VAL A 282 -20.99 -29.84 16.63
N ALA A 283 -20.55 -28.98 15.71
CA ALA A 283 -19.68 -29.35 14.60
C ALA A 283 -18.23 -29.63 15.03
N ASP A 284 -17.69 -28.84 15.96
CA ASP A 284 -16.28 -28.90 16.33
C ASP A 284 -16.04 -29.50 17.73
N ALA A 285 -17.00 -29.34 18.65
CA ALA A 285 -16.87 -29.84 20.03
C ALA A 285 -17.69 -31.10 20.33
N GLY A 286 -18.40 -31.66 19.34
CA GLY A 286 -19.14 -32.92 19.46
C GLY A 286 -20.32 -32.89 20.42
N LEU A 287 -20.85 -31.70 20.75
CA LEU A 287 -22.04 -31.56 21.58
C LEU A 287 -23.29 -32.00 20.82
N THR A 288 -24.29 -32.49 21.56
CA THR A 288 -25.63 -32.61 21.00
C THR A 288 -26.24 -31.22 20.75
N LEU A 289 -27.13 -31.12 19.76
CA LEU A 289 -27.80 -29.86 19.45
C LEU A 289 -28.56 -29.29 20.66
N ASP A 290 -29.20 -30.15 21.46
CA ASP A 290 -29.91 -29.73 22.67
C ASP A 290 -28.96 -29.15 23.73
N ALA A 291 -27.78 -29.74 23.92
CA ALA A 291 -26.78 -29.22 24.85
C ALA A 291 -26.23 -27.86 24.39
N ALA A 292 -25.95 -27.73 23.08
CA ALA A 292 -25.45 -26.50 22.48
C ALA A 292 -26.50 -25.35 22.50
N LEU A 293 -27.77 -25.68 22.24
CA LEU A 293 -28.90 -24.75 22.33
C LEU A 293 -29.19 -24.36 23.78
N GLY A 294 -29.08 -25.28 24.73
CA GLY A 294 -29.27 -25.00 26.16
C GLY A 294 -28.37 -23.85 26.65
N GLN A 295 -27.10 -23.87 26.24
CA GLN A 295 -26.15 -22.81 26.54
C GLN A 295 -26.48 -21.51 25.78
N SER A 296 -26.83 -21.62 24.49
CA SER A 296 -27.01 -20.45 23.62
C SER A 296 -28.34 -19.71 23.85
N LEU A 297 -29.36 -20.40 24.38
CA LEU A 297 -30.67 -19.83 24.72
C LEU A 297 -30.75 -19.29 26.15
N HIS A 298 -29.70 -19.45 26.96
CA HIS A 298 -29.67 -18.97 28.34
C HIS A 298 -29.82 -17.45 28.40
N GLY A 299 -30.79 -16.95 29.18
CA GLY A 299 -31.09 -15.52 29.31
C GLY A 299 -31.84 -14.89 28.13
N ILE A 300 -32.33 -15.68 27.17
CA ILE A 300 -33.22 -15.18 26.10
C ILE A 300 -34.67 -15.39 26.50
N GLU A 301 -35.36 -14.31 26.84
CA GLU A 301 -36.75 -14.32 27.33
C GLU A 301 -37.79 -14.32 26.19
N ARG A 302 -37.49 -13.64 25.06
CA ARG A 302 -38.43 -13.51 23.94
C ARG A 302 -38.52 -14.81 23.15
N ALA A 303 -39.73 -15.36 23.01
CA ALA A 303 -39.98 -16.59 22.25
C ALA A 303 -39.55 -16.51 20.78
N ALA A 304 -39.75 -15.34 20.14
CA ALA A 304 -39.33 -15.10 18.76
C ALA A 304 -37.79 -15.22 18.60
N ASP A 305 -37.02 -14.65 19.52
CA ASP A 305 -35.56 -14.70 19.48
C ASP A 305 -35.03 -16.12 19.72
N ARG A 306 -35.69 -16.88 20.60
CA ARG A 306 -35.39 -18.30 20.83
C ARG A 306 -35.69 -19.15 19.59
N GLY A 307 -36.82 -18.89 18.94
CA GLY A 307 -37.22 -19.56 17.69
C GLY A 307 -36.23 -19.28 16.57
N PHE A 308 -35.82 -18.02 16.43
CA PHE A 308 -34.84 -17.60 15.43
C PHE A 308 -33.47 -18.26 15.65
N ILE A 309 -32.94 -18.31 16.89
CA ILE A 309 -31.68 -19.01 17.17
C ILE A 309 -31.79 -20.50 16.79
N LYS A 310 -32.89 -21.16 17.13
CA LYS A 310 -33.10 -22.58 16.82
C LYS A 310 -33.13 -22.82 15.31
N GLU A 311 -33.82 -21.97 14.56
CA GLU A 311 -33.91 -22.05 13.11
C GLU A 311 -32.54 -21.91 12.46
N LEU A 312 -31.75 -20.91 12.88
CA LEU A 312 -30.39 -20.74 12.38
C LEU A 312 -29.49 -21.94 12.70
N CYS A 313 -29.51 -22.43 13.94
CA CYS A 313 -28.71 -23.60 14.30
C CYS A 313 -29.09 -24.84 13.48
N PHE A 314 -30.38 -25.15 13.39
CA PHE A 314 -30.87 -26.33 12.69
C PHE A 314 -30.60 -26.22 11.19
N GLY A 315 -30.89 -25.07 10.60
CA GLY A 315 -30.70 -24.80 9.19
C GLY A 315 -29.23 -24.86 8.77
N THR A 316 -28.36 -24.19 9.51
CA THR A 316 -26.91 -24.22 9.25
C THR A 316 -26.34 -25.63 9.42
N LEU A 317 -26.74 -26.39 10.46
CA LEU A 317 -26.26 -27.77 10.65
C LEU A 317 -26.81 -28.75 9.60
N ARG A 318 -28.06 -28.56 9.16
CA ARG A 318 -28.67 -29.41 8.13
C ARG A 318 -27.97 -29.31 6.78
N TRP A 319 -27.49 -28.12 6.43
CA TRP A 319 -26.81 -27.82 5.17
C TRP A 319 -25.30 -27.66 5.34
N PHE A 320 -24.74 -28.15 6.44
CA PHE A 320 -23.39 -27.82 6.88
C PHE A 320 -22.33 -28.11 5.81
N ASP A 321 -22.32 -29.32 5.26
CA ASP A 321 -21.34 -29.72 4.25
C ASP A 321 -21.48 -28.92 2.95
N GLN A 322 -22.70 -28.58 2.55
CA GLN A 322 -22.96 -27.76 1.36
C GLN A 322 -22.53 -26.31 1.57
N LEU A 323 -22.76 -25.76 2.77
CA LEU A 323 -22.34 -24.40 3.12
C LEU A 323 -20.82 -24.30 3.25
N GLU A 324 -20.15 -25.31 3.81
CA GLU A 324 -18.68 -25.39 3.87
C GLU A 324 -18.09 -25.51 2.45
N PHE A 325 -18.70 -26.32 1.57
CA PHE A 325 -18.27 -26.41 0.18
C PHE A 325 -18.41 -25.07 -0.54
N LEU A 326 -19.56 -24.40 -0.39
CA LEU A 326 -19.79 -23.09 -0.97
C LEU A 326 -18.79 -22.07 -0.46
N LEU A 327 -18.54 -22.03 0.86
CA LEU A 327 -17.56 -21.16 1.48
C LEU A 327 -16.15 -21.41 0.92
N ALA A 328 -15.77 -22.67 0.71
CA ALA A 328 -14.46 -23.02 0.14
C ALA A 328 -14.26 -22.48 -1.29
N CYS A 329 -15.32 -22.40 -2.11
CA CYS A 329 -15.24 -21.81 -3.45
C CYS A 329 -14.89 -20.31 -3.44
N TYR A 330 -15.19 -19.60 -2.35
CA TYR A 330 -14.95 -18.16 -2.21
C TYR A 330 -13.67 -17.82 -1.43
N LEU A 331 -12.92 -18.83 -0.98
CA LEU A 331 -11.71 -18.62 -0.19
C LEU A 331 -10.47 -19.10 -0.95
N ASP A 332 -9.50 -18.21 -1.16
CA ASP A 332 -8.19 -18.57 -1.71
C ASP A 332 -7.42 -19.58 -0.83
N ARG A 333 -7.79 -19.69 0.46
CA ARG A 333 -7.21 -20.60 1.45
C ARG A 333 -8.25 -21.05 2.48
N PRO A 334 -8.22 -22.30 2.96
CA PRO A 334 -9.14 -22.76 3.98
C PRO A 334 -8.95 -21.99 5.31
N LEU A 335 -10.07 -21.70 5.99
CA LEU A 335 -10.05 -21.15 7.35
C LEU A 335 -9.39 -22.16 8.29
N LYS A 336 -8.46 -21.68 9.14
CA LYS A 336 -7.76 -22.56 10.09
C LYS A 336 -8.68 -22.92 11.26
N GLN A 337 -8.50 -24.12 11.83
CA GLN A 337 -9.23 -24.61 13.01
C GLN A 337 -9.24 -23.67 14.22
N ARG A 338 -8.28 -22.73 14.33
CA ARG A 338 -8.23 -21.74 15.43
C ARG A 338 -9.22 -20.58 15.29
N ASP A 339 -9.94 -20.51 14.18
CA ASP A 339 -10.94 -19.48 13.88
C ASP A 339 -12.38 -20.05 13.81
N GLY A 340 -12.66 -21.11 14.58
CA GLY A 340 -13.95 -21.84 14.55
C GLY A 340 -15.17 -20.93 14.69
N ASP A 341 -15.15 -19.97 15.62
CA ASP A 341 -16.24 -19.02 15.82
C ASP A 341 -16.49 -18.13 14.59
N ILE A 342 -15.43 -17.71 13.88
CA ILE A 342 -15.55 -16.87 12.67
C ILE A 342 -16.11 -17.70 11.52
N ARG A 343 -15.61 -18.92 11.34
CA ARG A 343 -16.15 -19.86 10.34
C ARG A 343 -17.65 -20.07 10.54
N MET A 344 -18.07 -20.36 11.77
CA MET A 344 -19.47 -20.62 12.08
C MET A 344 -20.36 -19.38 11.91
N LEU A 345 -19.83 -18.18 12.20
CA LEU A 345 -20.53 -16.93 11.90
C LEU A 345 -20.76 -16.73 10.40
N ILE A 346 -19.77 -17.09 9.57
CA ILE A 346 -19.91 -17.00 8.11
C ILE A 346 -20.93 -18.02 7.61
N LEU A 347 -20.88 -19.26 8.08
CA LEU A 347 -21.85 -20.30 7.69
C LEU A 347 -23.29 -19.94 8.09
N VAL A 348 -23.48 -19.41 9.31
CA VAL A 348 -24.79 -18.89 9.75
C VAL A 348 -25.25 -17.74 8.85
N GLY A 349 -24.32 -16.88 8.41
CA GLY A 349 -24.63 -15.81 7.45
C GLY A 349 -25.02 -16.34 6.08
N LEU A 350 -24.29 -17.34 5.56
CA LEU A 350 -24.57 -17.97 4.25
C LEU A 350 -25.90 -18.70 4.23
N TYR A 351 -26.29 -19.36 5.33
CA TYR A 351 -27.60 -20.01 5.44
C TYR A 351 -28.76 -19.01 5.33
N GLN A 352 -28.56 -17.77 5.76
CA GLN A 352 -29.59 -16.74 5.75
C GLN A 352 -29.78 -16.03 4.40
N LEU A 353 -28.83 -16.21 3.47
CA LEU A 353 -28.85 -15.61 2.13
C LEU A 353 -29.59 -16.53 1.16
#